data_AF-A0A2M7SKP1-F1
#
_entry.id   AF-A0A2M7SKP1-F1
#
_cell.length_a   1.000
_cell.length_b   1.000
_cell.length_c   1.000
_cell.angle_alpha   90.00
_cell.angle_beta   90.00
_cell.angle_gamma   90.00
#
_symmetry.space_group_name_H-M   'P 1'
#
loop_
_entity.id
_entity.type
_entity.pdbx_description
1 polymer ?
#
loop_
_entity_poly.entity_id
_entity_poly.type
_entity_poly.pdbx_seq_one_letter_code
_entity_poly.pdbx_strand_id
1 'polypeptide(L)'
;MMNRDIEKLNSIIEDVEDGIFKASEEDYRRLFEHVRCGVYISSKKGKFIDANQALLDMLGYKSKEEFLDIDITRDLYLMPEDRQRFQEMIERDGHVID
;
A
#
# COMPACT_ATOMS: atom_id res chain seq x y z
N MET A 1 -7.27 -42.13 -18.89
CA MET A 1 -7.26 -40.91 -19.71
C MET A 1 -7.82 -39.73 -18.92
N MET A 2 -9.02 -39.82 -18.35
CA MET A 2 -9.68 -38.74 -17.56
C MET A 2 -8.83 -38.05 -16.48
N ASN A 3 -7.97 -38.77 -15.74
CA ASN A 3 -7.19 -38.17 -14.64
C ASN A 3 -6.08 -37.22 -15.14
N ARG A 4 -5.52 -37.50 -16.32
CA ARG A 4 -4.45 -36.70 -16.92
C ARG A 4 -4.98 -35.39 -17.50
N ASP A 5 -6.24 -35.41 -17.95
CA ASP A 5 -6.94 -34.24 -18.44
C ASP A 5 -7.33 -33.30 -17.28
N ILE A 6 -7.71 -33.85 -16.12
CA ILE A 6 -7.98 -33.07 -14.90
C ILE A 6 -6.69 -32.42 -14.36
N GLU A 7 -5.58 -33.16 -14.27
CA GLU A 7 -4.28 -32.60 -13.84
C GLU A 7 -3.83 -31.45 -14.76
N LYS A 8 -4.02 -31.62 -16.07
CA LYS A 8 -3.68 -30.59 -17.05
C LYS A 8 -4.56 -29.36 -16.94
N LEU A 9 -5.85 -29.53 -16.63
CA LEU A 9 -6.78 -28.41 -16.41
C LEU A 9 -6.41 -27.62 -15.15
N ASN A 10 -6.06 -28.31 -14.05
CA ASN A 10 -5.66 -27.65 -12.80
C ASN A 10 -4.38 -26.82 -12.98
N SER A 11 -3.37 -27.36 -13.68
CA SER A 11 -2.14 -26.61 -13.98
C SER A 11 -2.42 -25.35 -14.79
N ILE A 12 -3.35 -25.39 -15.76
CA ILE A 12 -3.75 -24.20 -16.53
C ILE A 12 -4.46 -23.17 -15.64
N ILE A 13 -5.29 -23.62 -14.70
CA ILE A 13 -5.97 -22.71 -13.76
C ILE A 13 -4.94 -22.00 -12.87
N GLU A 14 -3.99 -22.74 -12.29
CA GLU A 14 -2.91 -22.17 -11.47
C GLU A 14 -2.09 -21.13 -12.28
N ASP A 15 -1.70 -21.46 -13.51
CA ASP A 15 -0.95 -20.54 -14.38
C ASP A 15 -1.75 -19.26 -14.71
N VAL A 16 -3.07 -19.39 -14.91
CA VAL A 16 -3.97 -18.26 -15.18
C VAL A 16 -4.15 -17.39 -13.92
N GLU A 17 -4.33 -18.00 -12.74
CA GLU A 17 -4.45 -17.29 -11.46
C GLU A 17 -3.17 -16.52 -11.14
N ASP A 18 -2.00 -17.15 -11.30
CA ASP A 18 -0.69 -16.51 -11.17
C ASP A 18 -0.52 -15.35 -12.15
N GLY A 19 -0.96 -15.54 -13.40
CA GLY A 19 -0.92 -14.50 -14.43
C GLY A 19 -1.78 -13.29 -14.06
N ILE A 20 -3.01 -13.51 -13.59
CA ILE A 20 -3.93 -12.46 -13.15
C ILE A 20 -3.37 -11.72 -11.93
N PHE A 21 -2.82 -12.46 -10.96
CA PHE A 21 -2.23 -11.87 -9.76
C PHE A 21 -1.05 -10.96 -10.11
N LYS A 22 -0.11 -11.44 -10.94
CA LYS A 22 1.05 -10.65 -11.39
C LYS A 22 0.64 -9.42 -12.18
N ALA A 23 -0.34 -9.54 -13.08
CA ALA A 23 -0.84 -8.40 -13.85
C ALA A 23 -1.44 -7.32 -12.92
N SER A 24 -2.25 -7.74 -11.95
CA SER A 24 -2.83 -6.83 -10.94
C SER A 24 -1.75 -6.17 -10.07
N GLU A 25 -0.73 -6.93 -9.66
CA GLU A 25 0.40 -6.39 -8.89
C GLU A 25 1.20 -5.37 -9.70
N GLU A 26 1.46 -5.65 -10.99
CA GLU A 26 2.15 -4.72 -11.88
C GLU A 26 1.37 -3.43 -12.11
N ASP A 27 0.05 -3.53 -12.33
CA ASP A 27 -0.82 -2.37 -12.50
C ASP A 27 -0.88 -1.53 -11.21
N TYR A 28 -1.03 -2.19 -10.06
CA TYR A 28 -0.94 -1.55 -8.75
C TYR A 28 0.39 -0.82 -8.58
N ARG A 29 1.51 -1.50 -8.83
CA ARG A 29 2.86 -0.94 -8.70
C ARG A 29 3.06 0.24 -9.64
N ARG A 30 2.59 0.14 -10.88
CA ARG A 30 2.67 1.23 -11.86
C ARG A 30 1.87 2.44 -11.39
N LEU A 31 0.64 2.26 -10.95
CA LEU A 31 -0.18 3.35 -10.43
C LEU A 31 0.50 3.98 -9.20
N PHE A 32 0.80 3.17 -8.18
CA PHE A 32 1.42 3.61 -6.95
C PHE A 32 2.69 4.44 -7.17
N GLU A 33 3.63 3.94 -7.99
CA GLU A 33 4.91 4.61 -8.22
C GLU A 33 4.84 5.81 -9.17
N HIS A 34 3.93 5.82 -10.15
CA HIS A 34 3.92 6.86 -11.20
C HIS A 34 2.84 7.93 -11.04
N VAL A 35 1.93 7.81 -10.07
CA VAL A 35 1.03 8.94 -9.76
C VAL A 35 1.87 10.14 -9.31
N ARG A 36 1.51 11.34 -9.77
CA ARG A 36 2.20 12.58 -9.36
C ARG A 36 1.72 13.13 -8.01
N CYS A 37 0.97 12.35 -7.24
CA CYS A 37 0.61 12.67 -5.86
C CYS A 37 1.45 11.84 -4.89
N GLY A 38 1.72 12.39 -3.70
CA GLY A 38 2.34 11.62 -2.64
C GLY A 38 1.36 10.57 -2.11
N VAL A 39 1.77 9.31 -2.11
CA VAL A 39 0.98 8.20 -1.59
C VAL A 39 1.82 7.43 -0.58
N TYR A 40 1.22 7.12 0.56
CA TYR A 40 1.80 6.21 1.54
C TYR A 40 0.77 5.20 2.03
N ILE A 41 1.27 4.10 2.57
CA ILE A 41 0.50 3.11 3.32
C ILE A 41 1.04 3.13 4.74
N SER A 42 0.14 3.10 5.72
CA SER A 42 0.53 2.99 7.13
C SER A 42 -0.30 1.94 7.86
N SER A 43 0.30 1.35 8.88
CA SER A 43 -0.41 0.48 9.81
C SER A 43 -1.28 1.29 10.75
N LYS A 44 -2.32 0.64 11.29
CA LYS A 44 -3.17 1.21 12.34
C LYS A 44 -2.36 1.65 13.58
N LYS A 45 -1.23 1.01 13.87
CA LYS A 45 -0.35 1.33 15.00
C LYS A 45 0.56 2.55 14.76
N GLY A 46 0.46 3.20 13.60
CA GLY A 46 1.22 4.42 13.32
C GLY A 46 2.64 4.19 12.81
N LYS A 47 2.85 3.10 12.07
CA LYS A 47 4.09 2.89 11.30
C LYS A 47 3.82 2.99 9.82
N PHE A 48 4.67 3.70 9.07
CA PHE A 48 4.66 3.62 7.62
C PHE A 48 5.00 2.19 7.18
N ILE A 49 4.30 1.71 6.16
CA ILE A 49 4.50 0.41 5.52
C ILE A 49 5.16 0.65 4.17
N ASP A 50 4.68 1.66 3.43
CA ASP A 50 5.17 1.98 2.11
C ASP A 50 4.95 3.46 1.77
N ALA A 51 5.71 3.99 0.82
CA ALA A 51 5.59 5.32 0.24
C ALA A 51 6.11 5.32 -1.20
N ASN A 52 5.43 6.05 -2.08
CA ASN A 52 5.87 6.20 -3.46
C ASN A 52 6.98 7.24 -3.59
N GLN A 53 7.71 7.20 -4.71
CA GLN A 53 8.80 8.14 -4.95
C GLN A 53 8.31 9.61 -4.95
N ALA A 54 7.12 9.88 -5.48
CA ALA A 54 6.55 11.22 -5.50
C ALA A 54 6.42 11.83 -4.09
N LEU A 55 6.01 11.05 -3.08
CA LEU A 55 5.94 11.52 -1.70
C LEU A 55 7.32 11.86 -1.14
N LEU A 56 8.30 10.98 -1.38
CA LEU A 56 9.68 11.19 -0.92
C LEU A 56 10.26 12.47 -1.51
N ASP A 57 10.07 12.69 -2.82
CA ASP A 57 10.52 13.89 -3.53
C ASP A 57 9.84 15.15 -3.00
N MET A 58 8.52 15.11 -2.76
CA MET A 58 7.75 16.24 -2.22
C MET A 58 8.22 16.66 -0.83
N LEU A 59 8.58 15.68 0.01
CA LEU A 59 9.01 15.91 1.39
C LEU A 59 10.54 16.07 1.52
N GLY A 60 11.30 15.86 0.44
CA GLY A 60 12.75 16.04 0.41
C GLY A 60 13.56 14.88 0.98
N TYR A 61 12.97 13.68 1.12
CA TYR A 61 13.66 12.49 1.60
C TYR A 61 14.49 11.84 0.48
N LYS A 62 15.73 11.46 0.80
CA LYS A 62 16.63 10.78 -0.14
C LYS A 62 16.63 9.27 0.01
N SER A 63 16.17 8.76 1.15
CA SER A 63 16.06 7.33 1.46
C SER A 63 14.63 7.03 1.87
N LYS A 64 14.07 6.00 1.25
CA LYS A 64 12.76 5.47 1.62
C LYS A 64 12.83 4.84 3.02
N GLU A 65 13.93 4.17 3.33
CA GLU A 65 14.16 3.54 4.63
C GLU A 65 14.14 4.57 5.76
N GLU A 66 14.78 5.73 5.55
CA GLU A 66 14.74 6.86 6.50
C GLU A 66 13.29 7.36 6.72
N PHE A 67 12.52 7.50 5.65
CA PHE A 67 11.12 7.91 5.74
C PHE A 67 10.27 6.86 6.49
N LEU A 68 10.50 5.57 6.23
CA LEU A 68 9.72 4.49 6.85
C LEU A 68 10.02 4.29 8.34
N ASP A 69 11.17 4.76 8.85
CA ASP A 69 11.53 4.66 10.27
C ASP A 69 10.77 5.66 11.17
N ILE A 70 10.13 6.66 10.57
CA ILE A 70 9.33 7.68 11.27
C ILE A 70 8.18 7.02 12.04
N ASP A 71 8.03 7.38 13.32
CA ASP A 71 6.85 7.00 14.10
C ASP A 71 5.75 8.03 13.88
N ILE A 72 4.69 7.65 13.17
CA ILE A 72 3.62 8.59 12.80
C ILE A 72 2.97 9.20 14.04
N THR A 73 2.83 8.44 15.12
CA THR A 73 2.13 8.91 16.32
C THR A 73 2.96 9.94 17.10
N ARG A 74 4.29 9.78 17.07
CA ARG A 74 5.21 10.64 17.84
C ARG A 74 5.77 11.80 17.02
N ASP A 75 6.08 11.56 15.75
CA ASP A 75 6.96 12.42 14.96
C ASP A 75 6.20 13.21 13.88
N LEU A 76 5.01 12.75 13.42
CA LEU A 76 4.29 13.38 12.31
C LEU A 76 3.24 14.42 12.75
N TYR A 77 2.49 14.13 13.82
CA TYR A 77 1.43 15.01 14.29
C TYR A 77 1.96 16.00 15.33
N LEU A 78 1.58 17.28 15.19
CA LEU A 78 1.92 18.32 16.17
C LEU A 78 1.26 18.04 17.53
N MET A 79 0.00 17.60 17.49
CA MET A 79 -0.77 17.18 18.67
C MET A 79 -1.12 15.70 18.51
N PRO A 80 -0.72 14.81 19.44
CA PRO A 80 -1.03 13.37 19.35
C PRO A 80 -2.53 13.07 19.20
N GLU A 81 -3.40 13.93 19.73
CA GLU A 81 -4.85 13.81 19.66
C GLU A 81 -5.39 13.91 18.23
N ASP A 82 -4.68 14.62 17.33
CA ASP A 82 -5.10 14.74 15.94
C ASP A 82 -4.98 13.41 15.19
N ARG A 83 -3.99 12.57 15.55
CA ARG A 83 -3.92 11.21 15.03
C ARG A 83 -5.12 10.38 15.49
N GLN A 84 -5.53 10.52 16.75
CA GLN A 84 -6.67 9.80 17.27
C GLN A 84 -7.96 10.21 16.54
N ARG A 85 -8.18 11.52 16.34
CA ARG A 85 -9.32 12.04 15.57
C ARG A 85 -9.32 11.50 14.14
N PHE A 86 -8.16 11.51 13.48
CA PHE A 86 -8.01 10.93 12.14
C PHE A 86 -8.41 9.45 12.11
N GLN A 87 -7.96 8.66 13.11
CA GLN A 87 -8.32 7.24 13.21
C GLN A 87 -9.82 7.04 13.42
N GLU A 88 -10.44 7.80 14.31
CA GLU A 88 -11.88 7.72 14.58
C GLU A 88 -12.71 8.02 13.32
N MET A 89 -12.31 9.04 12.53
CA MET A 89 -12.99 9.35 11.26
C MET A 89 -12.80 8.26 10.21
N ILE A 90 -11.58 7.73 10.04
CA ILE A 90 -11.32 6.62 9.10
C ILE A 90 -12.13 5.37 9.50
N GLU A 91 -12.22 5.05 10.80
CA GLU A 91 -12.99 3.88 11.28
C GLU A 91 -14.50 4.05 11.07
N ARG A 92 -15.02 5.27 11.22
CA ARG A 92 -16.43 5.58 11.03
C ARG A 92 -16.83 5.62 9.55
N ASP A 93 -16.03 6.30 8.73
CA ASP A 93 -16.43 6.70 7.38
C ASP A 93 -15.66 5.98 6.26
N GLY A 94 -14.59 5.26 6.60
CA GLY A 94 -13.68 4.61 5.64
C GLY A 94 -12.75 5.58 4.90
N HIS A 95 -12.92 6.88 5.08
CA HIS A 95 -12.12 7.94 4.43
C HIS A 95 -12.14 9.23 5.27
N VAL A 96 -11.14 10.09 5.06
CA VAL A 96 -11.07 11.45 5.61
C VAL A 96 -10.77 12.40 4.46
N ILE A 97 -11.58 13.45 4.31
CA ILE A 97 -11.36 14.53 3.34
C ILE A 97 -11.26 15.81 4.17
N ASP A 98 -10.19 16.57 3.94
CA ASP A 98 -9.98 17.92 4.46
C ASP A 98 -10.36 18.97 3.40
#